data_AF-A0A8H4SGA4-F1
#
_entry.id   AF-A0A8H4SGA4-F1
#
_cell.length_a   1.000
_cell.length_b   1.000
_cell.length_c   1.000
_cell.angle_alpha   90.00
_cell.angle_beta   90.00
_cell.angle_gamma   90.00
#
_symmetry.space_group_name_H-M   'P 1'
#
loop_
_entity.id
_entity.type
_entity.pdbx_description
1 polymer ?
#
loop_
_entity_poly.entity_id
_entity_poly.type
_entity_poly.pdbx_seq_one_letter_code
_entity_poly.pdbx_strand_id
1 'polypeptide(L)'
;MSPSNGFFGDSDLVNYYTNLSHFVRRDGGRSCTKDKPCSNGACCGSFYGTSTGTCGYGETFCGTDCTSNCDAKPTCGKDANPVGKTCPLNVCCSEFGFCGSTDQFCDADLGCQSNCGHPDPPPGKADKSVLKNKVIGYYESWYALNDCHQFPPSAIPVEGLTNANFAFAYIDPNSYDVVPMSSDTPAELFTQTADVRTLKSGNGDLEVFVSIGGWTFSDNKTETQPVFGDIASSPQKRQKFANNLVKFMHHYGFDGVDIDWEYPSASDRGGKQEDVENYVKLFETLRHTFDASEKGKYGLSFTIPSSYWYLRWFDLKGMMKYADWVNLMSYDLHGVWDRDDPIGSIVLAHTNLTEIKEAAEPLWRNNVLPEKVVLGLGFYGRSFQLKDKKCSDAGCAFAGGANKGSCTDNAGTLAYFEIQDIIKDQKPKIIHDKEAAVNYIVFDDDQWVSFDNKETFKQKVDWADSVGLGGVMIWSIDQDDNDFSALTGLLGRSPGDFDSITEKSKVTDTGH
;
A
#
# COMPACT_ATOMS: atom_id res chain seq x y z
N MET A 1 -23.32 44.40 48.54
CA MET A 1 -23.96 45.24 47.48
C MET A 1 -23.23 44.93 46.19
N SER A 2 -23.95 44.37 45.21
CA SER A 2 -23.43 43.97 43.89
C SER A 2 -22.79 45.12 43.12
N PRO A 3 -21.85 44.83 42.21
CA PRO A 3 -21.76 45.52 40.94
C PRO A 3 -22.48 44.73 39.84
N SER A 4 -23.07 45.52 38.97
CA SER A 4 -23.97 45.22 37.87
C SER A 4 -23.26 44.73 36.60
N ASN A 5 -24.05 44.00 35.81
CA ASN A 5 -23.82 43.54 34.44
C ASN A 5 -23.29 44.62 33.47
N GLY A 6 -22.42 44.18 32.56
CA GLY A 6 -22.10 44.85 31.30
C GLY A 6 -21.98 43.79 30.19
N PHE A 7 -22.94 43.79 29.28
CA PHE A 7 -23.07 42.93 28.11
C PHE A 7 -21.88 43.03 27.14
N PHE A 8 -21.35 41.89 26.69
CA PHE A 8 -20.70 41.76 25.38
C PHE A 8 -21.64 40.96 24.48
N GLY A 9 -21.88 41.49 23.28
CA GLY A 9 -22.96 41.09 22.39
C GLY A 9 -22.69 39.85 21.54
N ASP A 10 -23.79 39.25 21.11
CA ASP A 10 -23.99 38.05 20.27
C ASP A 10 -23.32 38.04 18.87
N SER A 11 -22.34 38.90 18.57
CA SER A 11 -21.73 38.97 17.23
C SER A 11 -20.45 38.15 17.05
N ASP A 12 -19.78 37.75 18.14
CA ASP A 12 -18.47 37.07 18.06
C ASP A 12 -18.56 35.54 18.11
N LEU A 13 -19.68 34.98 18.57
CA LEU A 13 -19.94 33.53 18.50
C LEU A 13 -20.44 33.08 17.12
N VAL A 14 -21.10 33.97 16.37
CA VAL A 14 -21.64 33.66 15.03
C VAL A 14 -20.54 33.58 13.96
N ASN A 15 -19.38 34.22 14.19
CA ASN A 15 -18.24 34.18 13.26
C ASN A 15 -17.36 32.92 13.40
N TYR A 16 -17.44 32.18 14.50
CA TYR A 16 -16.74 30.89 14.63
C TYR A 16 -17.48 29.77 13.89
N TYR A 17 -18.82 29.84 13.83
CA TYR A 17 -19.65 28.85 13.13
C TYR A 17 -19.75 29.06 11.61
N THR A 18 -19.41 30.25 11.10
CA THR A 18 -19.45 30.52 9.65
C THR A 18 -18.23 29.97 8.91
N ASN A 19 -17.08 29.76 9.57
CA ASN A 19 -15.96 29.04 8.96
C ASN A 19 -16.15 27.51 8.90
N LEU A 20 -17.17 26.96 9.58
CA LEU A 20 -17.61 25.56 9.43
C LEU A 20 -18.54 25.34 8.22
N SER A 21 -18.93 26.40 7.51
CA SER A 21 -19.88 26.31 6.39
C SER A 21 -19.30 25.76 5.08
N HIS A 22 -17.99 25.49 5.02
CA HIS A 22 -17.39 24.66 3.96
C HIS A 22 -17.50 23.14 4.22
N PHE A 23 -18.07 22.72 5.37
CA PHE A 23 -18.31 21.32 5.72
C PHE A 23 -19.77 20.88 5.54
N VAL A 24 -20.47 21.36 4.51
CA VAL A 24 -21.69 20.67 4.06
C VAL A 24 -21.28 19.49 3.17
N ARG A 25 -20.84 18.39 3.79
CA ARG A 25 -20.93 17.04 3.21
C ARG A 25 -21.73 16.14 4.15
N ARG A 26 -22.87 15.66 3.63
CA ARG A 26 -23.54 14.39 3.94
C ARG A 26 -23.00 13.60 5.15
N ASP A 27 -23.52 13.90 6.32
CA ASP A 27 -24.09 13.02 7.38
C ASP A 27 -23.59 11.56 7.59
N GLY A 28 -22.33 11.26 7.27
CA GLY A 28 -21.80 9.89 7.28
C GLY A 28 -20.66 9.65 8.28
N GLY A 29 -20.80 10.03 9.55
CA GLY A 29 -19.92 9.46 10.60
C GLY A 29 -19.44 10.41 11.71
N ARG A 30 -19.71 11.71 11.63
CA ARG A 30 -19.36 12.68 12.70
C ARG A 30 -20.56 13.20 13.49
N SER A 31 -21.77 12.97 12.98
CA SER A 31 -23.05 13.31 13.60
C SER A 31 -23.73 12.04 14.14
N CYS A 32 -24.56 12.21 15.16
CA CYS A 32 -25.38 11.15 15.70
C CYS A 32 -26.75 11.70 16.11
N THR A 33 -27.69 10.81 16.40
CA THR A 33 -28.97 11.18 17.00
C THR A 33 -29.25 10.27 18.19
N LYS A 34 -30.33 10.55 18.92
CA LYS A 34 -30.74 9.68 20.04
C LYS A 34 -31.01 8.23 19.60
N ASP A 35 -31.43 8.04 18.35
CA ASP A 35 -31.78 6.73 17.79
C ASP A 35 -30.67 6.14 16.90
N LYS A 36 -29.68 6.94 16.51
CA LYS A 36 -28.56 6.54 15.66
C LYS A 36 -27.24 6.82 16.36
N PRO A 37 -26.64 5.81 17.03
CA PRO A 37 -25.35 5.97 17.71
C PRO A 37 -24.23 6.24 16.71
N CYS A 38 -23.08 6.66 17.22
CA CYS A 38 -21.87 6.87 16.43
C CYS A 38 -21.37 5.57 15.82
N SER A 39 -21.13 5.55 14.51
CA SER A 39 -20.69 4.36 13.77
C SER A 39 -19.31 3.86 14.20
N ASN A 40 -18.46 4.74 14.73
CA ASN A 40 -17.14 4.43 15.26
C ASN A 40 -17.16 4.03 16.75
N GLY A 41 -18.33 3.88 17.36
CA GLY A 41 -18.46 3.54 18.79
C GLY A 41 -18.07 4.67 19.75
N ALA A 42 -17.83 5.89 19.26
CA ALA A 42 -17.60 7.06 20.11
C ALA A 42 -18.87 7.46 20.88
N CYS A 43 -18.71 8.34 21.87
CA CYS A 43 -19.84 8.92 22.58
C CYS A 43 -20.68 9.74 21.62
N CYS A 44 -22.00 9.54 21.69
CA CYS A 44 -22.96 10.41 21.02
C CYS A 44 -23.50 11.41 22.04
N GLY A 45 -23.04 12.65 22.00
CA GLY A 45 -23.47 13.72 22.90
C GLY A 45 -23.37 15.07 22.22
N SER A 46 -23.15 16.14 23.00
CA SER A 46 -22.96 17.48 22.43
C SER A 46 -24.16 17.92 21.57
N PHE A 47 -25.38 17.66 22.06
CA PHE A 47 -26.61 17.96 21.32
C PHE A 47 -26.95 19.45 21.34
N TYR A 48 -26.49 20.18 22.37
CA TYR A 48 -26.77 21.60 22.60
C TYR A 48 -28.25 22.00 22.43
N GLY A 49 -29.17 21.12 22.86
CA GLY A 49 -30.61 21.34 22.75
C GLY A 49 -31.23 21.04 21.39
N THR A 50 -30.46 20.50 20.43
CA THR A 50 -30.95 20.05 19.12
C THR A 50 -31.24 18.54 19.11
N SER A 51 -31.78 18.02 18.01
CA SER A 51 -32.00 16.58 17.80
C SER A 51 -30.76 15.83 17.28
N THR A 52 -29.68 16.56 16.97
CA THR A 52 -28.49 16.03 16.31
C THR A 52 -27.27 16.32 17.19
N GLY A 53 -26.62 15.26 17.66
CA GLY A 53 -25.40 15.32 18.44
C GLY A 53 -24.15 15.14 17.57
N THR A 54 -22.99 15.22 18.22
CA THR A 54 -21.67 15.02 17.61
C THR A 54 -21.01 13.77 18.21
N CYS A 55 -20.34 13.01 17.35
CA CYS A 55 -19.55 11.85 17.75
C CYS A 55 -18.16 12.26 18.23
N GLY A 56 -17.80 11.89 19.45
CA GLY A 56 -16.48 12.23 20.01
C GLY A 56 -16.18 11.55 21.34
N TYR A 57 -15.09 11.99 21.98
CA TYR A 57 -14.61 11.45 23.25
C TYR A 57 -14.34 12.55 24.27
N GLY A 58 -14.36 12.20 25.55
CA GLY A 58 -14.13 13.14 26.65
C GLY A 58 -15.41 13.86 27.10
N GLU A 59 -15.29 14.69 28.12
CA GLU A 59 -16.42 15.32 28.85
C GLU A 59 -17.45 15.97 27.90
N THR A 60 -16.98 16.65 26.84
CA THR A 60 -17.83 17.36 25.87
C THR A 60 -18.84 16.45 25.16
N PHE A 61 -18.47 15.20 24.87
CA PHE A 61 -19.30 14.27 24.08
C PHE A 61 -19.83 13.11 24.93
N CYS A 62 -19.12 12.74 25.99
CA CYS A 62 -19.45 11.64 26.89
C CYS A 62 -20.12 12.12 28.19
N GLY A 63 -20.31 13.44 28.33
CA GLY A 63 -20.86 14.06 29.52
C GLY A 63 -22.37 13.88 29.69
N THR A 64 -23.00 14.80 30.40
CA THR A 64 -24.38 14.64 30.88
C THR A 64 -25.45 14.55 29.80
N ASP A 65 -25.18 15.08 28.60
CA ASP A 65 -26.12 15.05 27.46
C ASP A 65 -25.85 13.90 26.49
N CYS A 66 -24.91 13.01 26.82
CA CYS A 66 -24.62 11.82 26.02
C CYS A 66 -25.78 10.80 26.06
N THR A 67 -26.07 10.20 24.91
CA THR A 67 -27.18 9.25 24.75
C THR A 67 -26.75 7.84 24.35
N SER A 68 -25.52 7.65 23.88
CA SER A 68 -24.97 6.31 23.61
C SER A 68 -23.45 6.28 23.73
N ASN A 69 -22.92 5.12 24.14
CA ASN A 69 -21.49 4.87 24.37
C ASN A 69 -20.82 5.88 25.32
N CYS A 70 -21.53 6.35 26.35
CA CYS A 70 -21.09 7.48 27.18
C CYS A 70 -19.88 7.19 28.07
N ASP A 71 -19.44 5.94 28.14
CA ASP A 71 -18.22 5.50 28.77
C ASP A 71 -17.07 5.26 27.78
N ALA A 72 -17.30 5.48 26.49
CA ALA A 72 -16.29 5.27 25.46
C ALA A 72 -15.05 6.13 25.72
N LYS A 73 -13.89 5.50 25.51
CA LYS A 73 -12.58 6.12 25.71
C LYS A 73 -11.91 6.38 24.37
N PRO A 74 -11.18 7.50 24.24
CA PRO A 74 -10.44 7.79 23.03
C PRO A 74 -9.33 6.77 22.79
N THR A 75 -8.89 6.71 21.54
CA THR A 75 -7.82 5.80 21.11
C THR A 75 -6.46 6.17 21.70
N CYS A 76 -6.24 7.45 22.01
CA CYS A 76 -5.00 7.99 22.54
C CYS A 76 -5.25 9.20 23.46
N GLY A 77 -4.22 9.63 24.18
CA GLY A 77 -4.21 10.89 24.91
C GLY A 77 -4.64 10.77 26.38
N LYS A 78 -4.87 11.93 27.00
CA LYS A 78 -5.10 12.09 28.45
C LYS A 78 -6.31 11.32 28.99
N ASP A 79 -7.31 11.08 28.15
CA ASP A 79 -8.56 10.42 28.54
C ASP A 79 -8.63 8.95 28.06
N ALA A 80 -7.58 8.45 27.39
CA ALA A 80 -7.52 7.07 26.89
C ALA A 80 -7.38 6.03 28.01
N ASN A 81 -7.51 4.75 27.65
CA ASN A 81 -7.23 3.62 28.54
C ASN A 81 -6.13 2.72 27.95
N PRO A 82 -4.94 2.62 28.57
CA PRO A 82 -4.51 3.40 29.74
C PRO A 82 -4.38 4.91 29.46
N VAL A 83 -4.42 5.71 30.52
CA VAL A 83 -4.25 7.18 30.44
C VAL A 83 -2.90 7.52 29.81
N GLY A 84 -2.89 8.43 28.85
CA GLY A 84 -1.69 8.85 28.14
C GLY A 84 -1.21 7.86 27.07
N LYS A 85 -2.05 6.87 26.69
CA LYS A 85 -1.75 5.95 25.59
C LYS A 85 -1.43 6.74 24.31
N THR A 86 -0.35 6.38 23.64
CA THR A 86 0.05 6.96 22.35
C THR A 86 -0.54 6.17 21.19
N CYS A 87 -0.56 6.80 20.02
CA CYS A 87 -1.01 6.15 18.80
C CYS A 87 -0.02 5.09 18.31
N PRO A 88 -0.51 4.01 17.67
CA PRO A 88 0.34 3.11 16.89
C PRO A 88 1.21 3.87 15.89
N LEU A 89 2.39 3.33 15.60
CA LEU A 89 3.38 3.94 14.70
C LEU A 89 3.82 5.37 15.07
N ASN A 90 3.59 5.79 16.32
CA ASN A 90 3.94 7.14 16.79
C ASN A 90 3.35 8.28 15.94
N VAL A 91 2.21 8.04 15.29
CA VAL A 91 1.43 9.14 14.69
C VAL A 91 0.86 10.04 15.78
N CYS A 92 0.34 11.20 15.38
CA CYS A 92 -0.11 12.23 16.30
C CYS A 92 -1.41 11.82 16.99
N CYS A 93 -1.53 12.23 18.25
CA CYS A 93 -2.80 12.17 18.98
C CYS A 93 -3.45 13.55 18.94
N SER A 94 -4.59 13.69 18.26
CA SER A 94 -5.31 14.95 18.16
C SER A 94 -5.83 15.44 19.52
N GLU A 95 -6.31 16.69 19.60
CA GLU A 95 -7.02 17.23 20.78
C GLU A 95 -8.13 16.29 21.29
N PHE A 96 -8.88 15.68 20.37
CA PHE A 96 -10.01 14.81 20.70
C PHE A 96 -9.66 13.32 20.86
N GLY A 97 -8.37 12.96 20.90
CA GLY A 97 -7.94 11.58 21.17
C GLY A 97 -8.09 10.60 19.99
N PHE A 98 -8.01 11.11 18.76
CA PHE A 98 -7.91 10.33 17.53
C PHE A 98 -6.46 10.28 17.04
N CYS A 99 -6.11 9.17 16.36
CA CYS A 99 -4.80 8.97 15.78
C CYS A 99 -4.77 9.36 14.30
N GLY A 100 -3.78 10.14 13.87
CA GLY A 100 -3.57 10.50 12.48
C GLY A 100 -2.23 11.21 12.25
N SER A 101 -1.88 11.40 10.98
CA SER A 101 -0.59 11.98 10.56
C SER A 101 -0.73 13.26 9.75
N THR A 102 -1.93 13.84 9.62
CA THR A 102 -2.13 15.15 8.95
C THR A 102 -2.12 16.29 9.97
N ASP A 103 -2.01 17.54 9.50
CA ASP A 103 -2.02 18.74 10.35
C ASP A 103 -3.19 18.78 11.34
N GLN A 104 -4.36 18.29 10.94
CA GLN A 104 -5.56 18.21 11.80
C GLN A 104 -5.35 17.38 13.08
N PHE A 105 -4.37 16.47 13.08
CA PHE A 105 -3.99 15.65 14.23
C PHE A 105 -2.67 16.11 14.85
N CYS A 106 -1.77 16.67 14.05
CA CYS A 106 -0.38 16.91 14.40
C CYS A 106 -0.07 18.34 14.83
N ASP A 107 -0.88 19.33 14.48
CA ASP A 107 -0.64 20.73 14.84
C ASP A 107 -0.82 20.94 16.35
N ALA A 108 0.22 21.49 16.99
CA ALA A 108 0.21 21.81 18.41
C ALA A 108 -0.78 22.95 18.74
N ASP A 109 -0.99 23.88 17.81
CA ASP A 109 -1.94 24.99 17.96
C ASP A 109 -3.40 24.48 17.87
N LEU A 110 -3.61 23.32 17.23
CA LEU A 110 -4.89 22.60 17.23
C LEU A 110 -5.02 21.59 18.38
N GLY A 111 -4.19 21.70 19.42
CA GLY A 111 -4.33 20.92 20.64
C GLY A 111 -3.82 19.47 20.56
N CYS A 112 -2.92 19.16 19.61
CA CYS A 112 -2.26 17.86 19.58
C CYS A 112 -1.64 17.50 20.95
N GLN A 113 -1.91 16.27 21.40
CA GLN A 113 -1.58 15.80 22.75
C GLN A 113 -0.22 15.06 22.83
N SER A 114 0.21 14.41 21.73
CA SER A 114 1.47 13.64 21.70
C SER A 114 1.93 13.40 20.27
N ASN A 115 3.25 13.27 20.08
CA ASN A 115 3.92 13.07 18.79
C ASN A 115 3.63 14.15 17.75
N CYS A 116 3.39 15.38 18.20
CA CYS A 116 2.99 16.52 17.38
C CYS A 116 4.07 16.97 16.41
N GLY A 117 3.66 17.68 15.35
CA GLY A 117 4.49 18.05 14.21
C GLY A 117 4.78 16.87 13.28
N HIS A 118 5.47 17.14 12.19
CA HIS A 118 5.85 16.15 11.16
C HIS A 118 7.36 15.93 11.23
N PRO A 119 7.85 14.69 11.46
CA PRO A 119 9.28 14.45 11.50
C PRO A 119 9.86 14.47 10.08
N ASP A 120 11.06 15.03 9.97
CA ASP A 120 11.89 14.81 8.79
C ASP A 120 12.28 13.32 8.69
N PRO A 121 12.57 12.82 7.46
CA PRO A 121 13.17 11.50 7.29
C PRO A 121 14.44 11.35 8.15
N PRO A 122 14.67 10.18 8.79
CA PRO A 122 15.86 9.96 9.61
C PRO A 122 17.16 10.19 8.82
N PRO A 123 18.26 10.58 9.49
CA PRO A 123 19.54 10.76 8.84
C PRO A 123 20.06 9.42 8.30
N GLY A 124 19.90 9.22 7.00
CA GLY A 124 20.27 8.04 6.23
C GLY A 124 19.86 8.31 4.79
N LYS A 125 20.76 8.09 3.84
CA LYS A 125 20.47 8.27 2.42
C LYS A 125 21.19 7.19 1.65
N ALA A 126 20.53 6.64 0.64
CA ALA A 126 21.23 5.81 -0.33
C ALA A 126 22.39 6.60 -0.97
N ASP A 127 23.53 5.92 -1.16
CA ASP A 127 24.73 6.52 -1.76
C ASP A 127 24.58 6.81 -3.27
N LYS A 128 23.50 6.32 -3.87
CA LYS A 128 23.19 6.41 -5.29
C LYS A 128 21.70 6.71 -5.45
N SER A 129 21.31 7.21 -6.62
CA SER A 129 19.91 7.30 -7.02
C SER A 129 19.22 5.93 -6.89
N VAL A 130 17.93 5.93 -6.54
CA VAL A 130 17.10 4.73 -6.36
C VAL A 130 17.20 3.77 -7.54
N LEU A 131 17.20 4.30 -8.77
CA LEU A 131 17.29 3.52 -10.01
C LEU A 131 18.66 2.89 -10.26
N LYS A 132 19.69 3.32 -9.51
CA LYS A 132 21.05 2.73 -9.53
C LYS A 132 21.34 1.84 -8.32
N ASN A 133 20.39 1.75 -7.38
CA ASN A 133 20.53 0.95 -6.18
C ASN A 133 19.65 -0.31 -6.25
N LYS A 134 18.32 -0.13 -6.36
CA LYS A 134 17.38 -1.24 -6.43
C LYS A 134 16.21 -0.91 -7.36
N VAL A 135 15.99 -1.76 -8.35
CA VAL A 135 14.83 -1.76 -9.25
C VAL A 135 14.25 -3.16 -9.22
N ILE A 136 13.17 -3.34 -8.46
CA ILE A 136 12.54 -4.64 -8.23
C ILE A 136 11.34 -4.76 -9.17
N GLY A 137 11.33 -5.76 -10.06
CA GLY A 137 10.16 -6.09 -10.87
C GLY A 137 9.38 -7.25 -10.28
N TYR A 138 8.15 -7.03 -9.81
CA TYR A 138 7.24 -8.15 -9.52
C TYR A 138 6.74 -8.74 -10.82
N TYR A 139 6.71 -10.06 -10.88
CA TYR A 139 6.24 -10.85 -12.01
C TYR A 139 5.04 -11.68 -11.55
N GLU A 140 3.86 -11.32 -12.05
CA GLU A 140 2.61 -12.01 -11.80
C GLU A 140 2.58 -13.32 -12.60
N SER A 141 2.93 -14.42 -11.95
CA SER A 141 3.13 -15.75 -12.55
C SER A 141 1.94 -16.30 -13.35
N TRP A 142 0.73 -15.78 -13.12
CA TRP A 142 -0.46 -16.15 -13.89
C TRP A 142 -0.44 -15.57 -15.33
N TYR A 143 0.33 -14.52 -15.61
CA TYR A 143 0.52 -14.04 -16.98
C TYR A 143 1.32 -15.01 -17.86
N ALA A 144 2.04 -15.96 -17.28
CA ALA A 144 2.69 -17.04 -18.04
C ALA A 144 1.69 -17.87 -18.85
N LEU A 145 0.47 -18.00 -18.33
CA LEU A 145 -0.59 -18.86 -18.86
C LEU A 145 -1.77 -18.05 -19.40
N ASN A 146 -1.67 -16.72 -19.44
CA ASN A 146 -2.75 -15.88 -19.91
C ASN A 146 -2.85 -15.95 -21.44
N ASP A 147 -4.06 -16.08 -21.96
CA ASP A 147 -4.32 -16.10 -23.40
C ASP A 147 -4.17 -14.70 -24.03
N CYS A 148 -4.40 -13.67 -23.22
CA CYS A 148 -4.30 -12.26 -23.59
C CYS A 148 -3.04 -11.67 -22.97
N HIS A 149 -2.18 -11.03 -23.77
CA HIS A 149 -0.90 -10.49 -23.28
C HIS A 149 -0.05 -11.54 -22.52
N GLN A 150 0.18 -12.70 -23.14
CA GLN A 150 0.96 -13.77 -22.49
C GLN A 150 2.39 -13.29 -22.18
N PHE A 151 2.79 -13.40 -20.92
CA PHE A 151 4.10 -12.97 -20.44
C PHE A 151 4.82 -14.14 -19.74
N PRO A 152 5.62 -14.94 -20.47
CA PRO A 152 6.41 -16.01 -19.85
C PRO A 152 7.62 -15.45 -19.08
N PRO A 153 8.24 -16.23 -18.16
CA PRO A 153 9.44 -15.76 -17.44
C PRO A 153 10.58 -15.31 -18.37
N SER A 154 10.67 -15.92 -19.56
CA SER A 154 11.65 -15.57 -20.59
C SER A 154 11.46 -14.19 -21.24
N ALA A 155 10.35 -13.50 -20.94
CA ALA A 155 10.05 -12.13 -21.37
C ALA A 155 10.45 -11.08 -20.32
N ILE A 156 10.87 -11.48 -19.10
CA ILE A 156 11.28 -10.55 -18.06
C ILE A 156 12.49 -9.70 -18.54
N PRO A 157 12.39 -8.35 -18.52
CA PRO A 157 13.44 -7.45 -19.00
C PRO A 157 14.61 -7.31 -18.00
N VAL A 158 15.37 -8.39 -17.79
CA VAL A 158 16.39 -8.49 -16.71
C VAL A 158 17.50 -7.43 -16.75
N GLU A 159 17.81 -6.86 -17.93
CA GLU A 159 18.79 -5.76 -18.08
C GLU A 159 18.32 -4.44 -17.42
N GLY A 160 17.01 -4.33 -17.15
CA GLY A 160 16.38 -3.19 -16.50
C GLY A 160 16.22 -3.33 -14.99
N LEU A 161 16.50 -4.51 -14.42
CA LEU A 161 16.15 -4.86 -13.04
C LEU A 161 17.39 -5.19 -12.21
N THR A 162 17.32 -4.95 -10.90
CA THR A 162 18.28 -5.51 -9.92
C THR A 162 17.71 -6.75 -9.24
N ASN A 163 16.39 -6.79 -9.10
CA ASN A 163 15.68 -7.91 -8.49
C ASN A 163 14.44 -8.26 -9.34
N ALA A 164 14.15 -9.56 -9.45
CA ALA A 164 12.88 -10.04 -9.96
C ALA A 164 12.15 -10.82 -8.86
N ASN A 165 10.91 -10.47 -8.58
CA ASN A 165 10.09 -11.12 -7.56
C ASN A 165 9.01 -11.98 -8.23
N PHE A 166 9.08 -13.30 -8.04
CA PHE A 166 8.03 -14.22 -8.49
C PHE A 166 6.79 -14.07 -7.60
N ALA A 167 5.68 -13.57 -8.16
CA ALA A 167 4.40 -13.37 -7.48
C ALA A 167 3.34 -14.36 -8.03
N PHE A 168 2.78 -15.28 -7.26
CA PHE A 168 3.12 -15.63 -5.88
C PHE A 168 3.33 -17.13 -5.74
N ALA A 169 4.15 -17.50 -4.77
CA ALA A 169 4.06 -18.82 -4.15
C ALA A 169 3.11 -18.76 -2.94
N TYR A 170 2.42 -19.85 -2.66
CA TYR A 170 1.55 -20.02 -1.50
C TYR A 170 2.20 -20.94 -0.47
N ILE A 171 1.53 -21.10 0.67
CA ILE A 171 1.94 -21.99 1.75
C ILE A 171 0.83 -23.02 1.96
N ASP A 172 1.18 -24.31 1.89
CA ASP A 172 0.23 -25.37 2.21
C ASP A 172 -0.12 -25.32 3.72
N PRO A 173 -1.41 -25.26 4.09
CA PRO A 173 -1.85 -25.00 5.47
C PRO A 173 -1.49 -26.12 6.47
N ASN A 174 -1.16 -27.32 5.99
CA ASN A 174 -0.90 -28.49 6.85
C ASN A 174 0.60 -28.74 7.04
N SER A 175 1.34 -28.69 5.93
CA SER A 175 2.77 -28.96 5.89
C SER A 175 3.60 -27.70 6.16
N TYR A 176 3.09 -26.52 5.82
CA TYR A 176 3.85 -25.27 5.67
C TYR A 176 4.97 -25.38 4.62
N ASP A 177 4.78 -26.24 3.62
CA ASP A 177 5.62 -26.26 2.43
C ASP A 177 5.21 -25.10 1.52
N VAL A 178 6.20 -24.53 0.83
CA VAL A 178 5.95 -23.51 -0.20
C VAL A 178 5.50 -24.21 -1.47
N VAL A 179 4.36 -23.79 -2.02
CA VAL A 179 3.66 -24.45 -3.13
C VAL A 179 3.22 -23.44 -4.19
N PRO A 180 2.90 -23.86 -5.43
CA PRO A 180 2.25 -22.99 -6.40
C PRO A 180 0.93 -22.42 -5.86
N MET A 181 0.54 -21.23 -6.33
CA MET A 181 -0.68 -20.55 -5.88
C MET A 181 -1.98 -21.30 -6.21
N SER A 182 -1.94 -22.16 -7.22
CA SER A 182 -3.06 -23.01 -7.64
C SER A 182 -2.55 -24.30 -8.28
N SER A 183 -3.42 -25.30 -8.43
CA SER A 183 -3.11 -26.52 -9.20
C SER A 183 -2.84 -26.26 -10.68
N ASP A 184 -3.32 -25.13 -11.19
CA ASP A 184 -3.20 -24.76 -12.60
C ASP A 184 -1.86 -24.06 -12.89
N THR A 185 -1.12 -23.64 -11.85
CA THR A 185 0.19 -23.01 -11.94
C THR A 185 1.30 -24.07 -11.93
N PRO A 186 2.03 -24.30 -13.05
CA PRO A 186 3.10 -25.29 -13.10
C PRO A 186 4.25 -24.92 -12.16
N ALA A 187 4.75 -25.90 -11.40
CA ALA A 187 5.90 -25.69 -10.51
C ALA A 187 7.18 -25.34 -11.28
N GLU A 188 7.26 -25.71 -12.56
CA GLU A 188 8.35 -25.37 -13.47
C GLU A 188 8.52 -23.87 -13.64
N LEU A 189 7.47 -23.06 -13.42
CA LEU A 189 7.58 -21.60 -13.44
C LEU A 189 8.53 -21.07 -12.36
N PHE A 190 8.69 -21.77 -11.23
CA PHE A 190 9.69 -21.41 -10.23
C PHE A 190 11.10 -21.52 -10.78
N THR A 191 11.45 -22.67 -11.38
CA THR A 191 12.77 -22.88 -12.00
C THR A 191 12.97 -21.90 -13.16
N GLN A 192 12.00 -21.77 -14.06
CA GLN A 192 12.10 -20.87 -15.21
C GLN A 192 12.34 -19.41 -14.80
N THR A 193 11.69 -18.97 -13.71
CA THR A 193 11.87 -17.60 -13.21
C THR A 193 13.19 -17.44 -12.46
N ALA A 194 13.60 -18.41 -11.64
CA ALA A 194 14.90 -18.36 -10.98
C ALA A 194 16.08 -18.38 -11.98
N ASP A 195 15.91 -19.06 -13.12
CA ASP A 195 16.91 -19.19 -14.17
C ASP A 195 17.00 -17.96 -15.09
N VAL A 196 16.12 -16.95 -14.99
CA VAL A 196 16.17 -15.77 -15.88
C VAL A 196 17.49 -15.00 -15.77
N ARG A 197 18.18 -15.10 -14.63
CA ARG A 197 19.54 -14.57 -14.42
C ARG A 197 20.59 -15.18 -15.36
N THR A 198 20.36 -16.41 -15.83
CA THR A 198 21.28 -17.20 -16.65
C THR A 198 21.07 -16.98 -18.15
N LEU A 199 19.98 -16.30 -18.52
CA LEU A 199 19.70 -15.97 -19.90
C LEU A 199 20.82 -15.09 -20.47
N LYS A 200 21.12 -15.25 -21.76
CA LYS A 200 22.16 -14.49 -22.48
C LYS A 200 21.93 -12.97 -22.51
N SER A 201 20.84 -12.49 -21.93
CA SER A 201 20.53 -11.08 -21.67
C SER A 201 21.51 -10.41 -20.68
N GLY A 202 22.35 -11.14 -19.95
CA GLY A 202 23.63 -10.58 -19.48
C GLY A 202 23.62 -9.78 -18.17
N ASN A 203 22.63 -9.95 -17.29
CA ASN A 203 22.69 -9.42 -15.91
C ASN A 203 22.97 -10.53 -14.89
N GLY A 204 24.25 -10.88 -14.74
CA GLY A 204 24.70 -11.89 -13.77
C GLY A 204 24.56 -11.48 -12.30
N ASP A 205 24.29 -10.19 -12.04
CA ASP A 205 24.10 -9.64 -10.69
C ASP A 205 22.61 -9.61 -10.27
N LEU A 206 21.69 -10.05 -11.13
CA LEU A 206 20.26 -10.13 -10.82
C LEU A 206 20.00 -11.11 -9.67
N GLU A 207 19.31 -10.63 -8.64
CA GLU A 207 18.77 -11.47 -7.58
C GLU A 207 17.31 -11.83 -7.87
N VAL A 208 16.94 -13.10 -7.72
CA VAL A 208 15.56 -13.55 -7.94
C VAL A 208 14.94 -13.96 -6.60
N PHE A 209 13.85 -13.32 -6.23
CA PHE A 209 13.12 -13.56 -4.99
C PHE A 209 11.82 -14.29 -5.28
N VAL A 210 11.36 -15.08 -4.31
CA VAL A 210 9.99 -15.58 -4.29
C VAL A 210 9.16 -14.69 -3.36
N SER A 211 8.07 -14.13 -3.85
CA SER A 211 7.08 -13.44 -3.03
C SER A 211 6.03 -14.45 -2.56
N ILE A 212 5.74 -14.46 -1.26
CA ILE A 212 4.79 -15.39 -0.64
C ILE A 212 3.66 -14.60 0.00
N GLY A 213 2.43 -14.91 -0.38
CA GLY A 213 1.23 -14.25 0.13
C GLY A 213 0.43 -13.55 -0.97
N GLY A 214 0.21 -12.25 -0.78
CA GLY A 214 -0.61 -11.40 -1.65
C GLY A 214 -2.08 -11.35 -1.25
N TRP A 215 -2.83 -10.49 -1.94
CA TRP A 215 -4.24 -10.22 -1.64
C TRP A 215 -5.10 -11.49 -1.64
N THR A 216 -5.09 -12.31 -2.69
CA THR A 216 -5.95 -13.51 -2.75
C THR A 216 -5.57 -14.58 -1.73
N PHE A 217 -4.29 -14.69 -1.33
CA PHE A 217 -3.87 -15.61 -0.27
C PHE A 217 -4.56 -15.33 1.06
N SER A 218 -4.84 -14.05 1.32
CA SER A 218 -5.45 -13.59 2.57
C SER A 218 -6.96 -13.36 2.45
N ASP A 219 -7.60 -13.85 1.38
CA ASP A 219 -9.04 -13.71 1.18
C ASP A 219 -9.87 -14.43 2.24
N ASN A 220 -10.96 -13.76 2.64
CA ASN A 220 -11.85 -14.27 3.67
C ASN A 220 -12.43 -15.65 3.32
N LYS A 221 -12.45 -16.53 4.32
CA LYS A 221 -13.06 -17.88 4.22
C LYS A 221 -12.33 -18.82 3.25
N THR A 222 -11.04 -18.61 3.03
CA THR A 222 -10.14 -19.53 2.31
C THR A 222 -9.29 -20.33 3.29
N GLU A 223 -8.73 -21.46 2.84
CA GLU A 223 -7.85 -22.30 3.67
C GLU A 223 -6.49 -21.62 3.96
N THR A 224 -6.08 -20.69 3.10
CA THR A 224 -4.82 -19.95 3.20
C THR A 224 -4.89 -18.75 4.14
N GLN A 225 -6.08 -18.14 4.33
CA GLN A 225 -6.27 -16.98 5.19
C GLN A 225 -5.58 -17.06 6.57
N PRO A 226 -5.75 -18.14 7.37
CA PRO A 226 -5.17 -18.18 8.71
C PRO A 226 -3.67 -18.53 8.71
N VAL A 227 -3.09 -18.92 7.58
CA VAL A 227 -1.80 -19.64 7.55
C VAL A 227 -0.65 -18.81 8.08
N PHE A 228 -0.54 -17.52 7.71
CA PHE A 228 0.50 -16.65 8.26
C PHE A 228 0.38 -16.49 9.79
N GLY A 229 -0.81 -16.19 10.29
CA GLY A 229 -1.07 -16.06 11.73
C GLY A 229 -0.80 -17.37 12.47
N ASP A 230 -1.18 -18.51 11.88
CA ASP A 230 -0.94 -19.83 12.47
C ASP A 230 0.55 -20.17 12.55
N ILE A 231 1.31 -19.92 11.48
CA ILE A 231 2.77 -20.08 11.46
C ILE A 231 3.41 -19.16 12.50
N ALA A 232 3.05 -17.88 12.50
CA ALA A 232 3.63 -16.87 13.38
C ALA A 232 3.36 -17.18 14.87
N SER A 233 2.22 -17.79 15.19
CA SER A 233 1.77 -18.03 16.57
C SER A 233 2.64 -18.98 17.41
N SER A 234 3.43 -19.87 16.79
CA SER A 234 4.16 -20.93 17.49
C SER A 234 5.64 -20.99 17.08
N PRO A 235 6.59 -21.03 18.04
CA PRO A 235 8.01 -21.21 17.73
C PRO A 235 8.29 -22.44 16.85
N GLN A 236 7.60 -23.55 17.10
CA GLN A 236 7.77 -24.79 16.33
C GLN A 236 7.27 -24.64 14.89
N LYS A 237 6.14 -23.96 14.70
CA LYS A 237 5.58 -23.71 13.36
C LYS A 237 6.44 -22.73 12.56
N ARG A 238 6.90 -21.63 13.19
CA ARG A 238 7.86 -20.69 12.60
C ARG A 238 9.12 -21.40 12.12
N GLN A 239 9.72 -22.25 12.97
CA GLN A 239 10.93 -22.97 12.60
C GLN A 239 10.69 -23.98 11.47
N LYS A 240 9.55 -24.67 11.49
CA LYS A 240 9.17 -25.61 10.42
C LYS A 240 9.05 -24.89 9.08
N PHE A 241 8.31 -23.78 9.04
CA PHE A 241 8.17 -22.95 7.84
C PHE A 241 9.52 -22.42 7.36
N ALA A 242 10.35 -21.86 8.25
CA ALA A 242 11.67 -21.35 7.89
C ALA A 242 12.58 -22.42 7.26
N ASN A 243 12.56 -23.64 7.80
CA ASN A 243 13.31 -24.77 7.23
C ASN A 243 12.78 -25.18 5.86
N ASN A 244 11.45 -25.22 5.68
CA ASN A 244 10.83 -25.56 4.41
C ASN A 244 11.13 -24.51 3.34
N LEU A 245 11.11 -23.23 3.72
CA LEU A 245 11.43 -22.12 2.85
C LEU A 245 12.90 -22.16 2.39
N VAL A 246 13.85 -22.44 3.28
CA VAL A 246 15.26 -22.63 2.89
C VAL A 246 15.42 -23.78 1.90
N LYS A 247 14.73 -24.91 2.12
CA LYS A 247 14.75 -26.04 1.18
C LYS A 247 14.19 -25.65 -0.18
N PHE A 248 13.07 -24.93 -0.20
CA PHE A 248 12.43 -24.44 -1.41
C PHE A 248 13.36 -23.49 -2.19
N MET A 249 13.90 -22.47 -1.53
CA MET A 249 14.80 -21.51 -2.17
C MET A 249 16.07 -22.17 -2.69
N HIS A 250 16.64 -23.11 -1.93
CA HIS A 250 17.79 -23.90 -2.38
C HIS A 250 17.44 -24.79 -3.58
N HIS A 251 16.27 -25.44 -3.58
CA HIS A 251 15.86 -26.35 -4.65
C HIS A 251 15.64 -25.63 -5.98
N TYR A 252 14.96 -24.48 -5.96
CA TYR A 252 14.64 -23.72 -7.17
C TYR A 252 15.68 -22.66 -7.52
N GLY A 253 16.62 -22.35 -6.63
CA GLY A 253 17.69 -21.37 -6.90
C GLY A 253 17.29 -19.92 -6.66
N PHE A 254 16.36 -19.64 -5.75
CA PHE A 254 16.04 -18.26 -5.32
C PHE A 254 17.15 -17.68 -4.42
N ASP A 255 17.27 -16.34 -4.38
CA ASP A 255 18.23 -15.62 -3.52
C ASP A 255 17.61 -15.04 -2.27
N GLY A 256 16.29 -14.98 -2.23
CA GLY A 256 15.59 -14.46 -1.08
C GLY A 256 14.10 -14.68 -1.15
N VAL A 257 13.45 -14.22 -0.10
CA VAL A 257 11.99 -14.23 0.03
C VAL A 257 11.52 -12.82 0.32
N ASP A 258 10.34 -12.54 -0.19
CA ASP A 258 9.53 -11.39 0.15
C ASP A 258 8.21 -11.87 0.77
N ILE A 259 7.88 -11.38 1.96
CA ILE A 259 6.66 -11.80 2.68
C ILE A 259 5.56 -10.74 2.55
N ASP A 260 4.48 -11.12 1.89
CA ASP A 260 3.36 -10.26 1.54
C ASP A 260 2.09 -10.70 2.30
N TRP A 261 2.12 -10.55 3.62
CA TRP A 261 0.95 -10.83 4.47
C TRP A 261 -0.02 -9.63 4.48
N GLU A 262 -1.21 -9.82 3.92
CA GLU A 262 -2.23 -8.77 3.77
C GLU A 262 -3.53 -9.02 4.57
N TYR A 263 -3.65 -8.59 5.84
CA TYR A 263 -2.66 -7.92 6.68
C TYR A 263 -2.71 -8.47 8.10
N PRO A 264 -1.57 -8.51 8.83
CA PRO A 264 -1.56 -8.94 10.24
C PRO A 264 -2.53 -8.10 11.07
N SER A 265 -3.24 -8.73 12.01
CA SER A 265 -4.19 -8.07 12.94
C SER A 265 -5.38 -7.31 12.29
N ALA A 266 -5.51 -7.28 10.96
CA ALA A 266 -6.67 -6.70 10.29
C ALA A 266 -7.83 -7.71 10.28
N SER A 267 -8.90 -7.42 11.01
CA SER A 267 -10.01 -8.35 11.20
C SER A 267 -10.79 -8.65 9.92
N ASP A 268 -10.88 -7.68 9.01
CA ASP A 268 -11.44 -7.82 7.66
C ASP A 268 -10.59 -8.72 6.75
N ARG A 269 -9.40 -9.11 7.21
CA ARG A 269 -8.46 -10.03 6.57
C ARG A 269 -8.14 -11.26 7.43
N GLY A 270 -8.88 -11.48 8.52
CA GLY A 270 -8.71 -12.65 9.40
C GLY A 270 -7.56 -12.54 10.40
N GLY A 271 -6.94 -11.37 10.53
CA GLY A 271 -5.87 -11.11 11.48
C GLY A 271 -6.34 -11.08 12.95
N LYS A 272 -5.41 -11.32 13.85
CA LYS A 272 -5.59 -11.31 15.31
C LYS A 272 -4.61 -10.33 15.96
N GLN A 273 -4.97 -9.81 17.14
CA GLN A 273 -4.18 -8.80 17.84
C GLN A 273 -2.74 -9.26 18.12
N GLU A 274 -2.56 -10.55 18.44
CA GLU A 274 -1.25 -11.15 18.70
C GLU A 274 -0.33 -11.25 17.46
N ASP A 275 -0.87 -11.05 16.25
CA ASP A 275 -0.09 -11.12 15.01
C ASP A 275 1.03 -10.08 14.98
N VAL A 276 0.81 -8.89 15.56
CA VAL A 276 1.81 -7.80 15.59
C VAL A 276 3.15 -8.27 16.17
N GLU A 277 3.11 -8.89 17.35
CA GLU A 277 4.32 -9.40 18.00
C GLU A 277 4.82 -10.70 17.36
N ASN A 278 3.90 -11.55 16.92
CA ASN A 278 4.24 -12.84 16.35
C ASN A 278 4.90 -12.71 14.98
N TYR A 279 4.58 -11.67 14.23
CA TYR A 279 5.18 -11.42 12.93
C TYR A 279 6.65 -11.01 13.06
N VAL A 280 7.00 -10.23 14.08
CA VAL A 280 8.41 -9.94 14.43
C VAL A 280 9.16 -11.23 14.78
N LYS A 281 8.55 -12.12 15.57
CA LYS A 281 9.16 -13.41 15.94
C LYS A 281 9.33 -14.34 14.73
N LEU A 282 8.44 -14.24 13.74
CA LEU A 282 8.60 -14.91 12.44
C LEU A 282 9.80 -14.39 11.68
N PHE A 283 9.94 -13.07 11.55
CA PHE A 283 11.09 -12.45 10.90
C PHE A 283 12.43 -12.78 11.60
N GLU A 284 12.44 -12.79 12.93
CA GLU A 284 13.59 -13.26 13.71
C GLU A 284 13.97 -14.72 13.37
N THR A 285 12.97 -15.61 13.34
CA THR A 285 13.19 -17.04 13.06
C THR A 285 13.68 -17.24 11.62
N LEU A 286 13.12 -16.52 10.66
CA LEU A 286 13.53 -16.55 9.26
C LEU A 286 14.99 -16.10 9.11
N ARG A 287 15.36 -14.93 9.64
CA ARG A 287 16.73 -14.40 9.54
C ARG A 287 17.76 -15.36 10.14
N HIS A 288 17.52 -15.86 11.36
CA HIS A 288 18.42 -16.82 11.99
C HIS A 288 18.55 -18.13 11.20
N THR A 289 17.46 -18.63 10.61
CA THR A 289 17.48 -19.85 9.80
C THR A 289 18.22 -19.64 8.48
N PHE A 290 18.06 -18.48 7.85
CA PHE A 290 18.73 -18.14 6.61
C PHE A 290 20.24 -17.97 6.80
N ASP A 291 20.65 -17.30 7.89
CA ASP A 291 22.06 -17.10 8.24
C ASP A 291 22.78 -18.41 8.59
N ALA A 292 22.04 -19.39 9.11
CA ALA A 292 22.56 -20.71 9.43
C ALA A 292 22.52 -21.71 8.25
N SER A 293 21.91 -21.34 7.11
CA SER A 293 21.80 -22.22 5.94
C SER A 293 23.11 -22.38 5.17
N GLU A 294 23.26 -23.46 4.40
CA GLU A 294 24.51 -23.75 3.66
C GLU A 294 24.88 -22.67 2.62
N LYS A 295 23.89 -22.12 1.91
CA LYS A 295 24.10 -20.97 0.99
C LYS A 295 24.39 -19.67 1.77
N GLY A 296 23.99 -19.59 3.04
CA GLY A 296 24.02 -18.36 3.83
C GLY A 296 23.08 -17.29 3.27
N LYS A 297 23.28 -16.03 3.70
CA LYS A 297 22.64 -14.74 3.30
C LYS A 297 21.53 -14.78 2.23
N TYR A 298 20.45 -15.53 2.45
CA TYR A 298 19.22 -15.29 1.71
C TYR A 298 18.69 -13.91 2.07
N GLY A 299 18.26 -13.17 1.07
CA GLY A 299 17.58 -11.90 1.26
C GLY A 299 16.20 -12.09 1.91
N LEU A 300 15.80 -11.14 2.73
CA LEU A 300 14.54 -11.14 3.44
C LEU A 300 13.92 -9.75 3.37
N SER A 301 12.84 -9.62 2.60
CA SER A 301 12.01 -8.43 2.57
C SER A 301 10.58 -8.71 3.02
N PHE A 302 9.82 -7.65 3.17
CA PHE A 302 8.37 -7.70 3.34
C PHE A 302 7.73 -6.51 2.68
N THR A 303 6.46 -6.66 2.35
CA THR A 303 5.67 -5.61 1.73
C THR A 303 4.70 -5.00 2.74
N ILE A 304 4.57 -3.68 2.70
CA ILE A 304 3.71 -2.91 3.60
C ILE A 304 2.69 -2.07 2.81
N PRO A 305 1.49 -1.86 3.35
CA PRO A 305 0.48 -1.01 2.73
C PRO A 305 0.79 0.47 2.94
N SER A 306 0.28 1.31 2.04
CA SER A 306 0.27 2.78 2.25
C SER A 306 -0.85 3.25 3.19
N SER A 307 -1.92 2.46 3.32
CA SER A 307 -3.01 2.79 4.24
C SER A 307 -2.57 2.64 5.70
N TYR A 308 -2.66 3.73 6.46
CA TYR A 308 -2.41 3.72 7.91
C TYR A 308 -3.27 2.67 8.65
N TRP A 309 -4.51 2.44 8.18
CA TRP A 309 -5.44 1.49 8.80
C TRP A 309 -4.87 0.07 8.85
N TYR A 310 -4.13 -0.33 7.82
CA TYR A 310 -3.45 -1.61 7.76
C TYR A 310 -2.02 -1.54 8.29
N LEU A 311 -1.27 -0.46 7.98
CA LEU A 311 0.13 -0.30 8.37
C LEU A 311 0.33 -0.30 9.88
N ARG A 312 -0.64 0.21 10.65
CA ARG A 312 -0.57 0.29 12.13
C ARG A 312 -0.34 -1.04 12.85
N TRP A 313 -0.50 -2.16 12.15
CA TRP A 313 -0.31 -3.51 12.67
C TRP A 313 1.10 -4.08 12.43
N PHE A 314 1.98 -3.30 11.79
CA PHE A 314 3.37 -3.68 11.55
C PHE A 314 4.27 -3.04 12.62
N ASP A 315 4.96 -3.86 13.42
CA ASP A 315 6.07 -3.36 14.24
C ASP A 315 7.29 -3.15 13.33
N LEU A 316 7.28 -2.03 12.60
CA LEU A 316 8.32 -1.68 11.63
C LEU A 316 9.72 -1.74 12.25
N LYS A 317 9.89 -1.19 13.45
CA LYS A 317 11.19 -1.18 14.14
C LYS A 317 11.63 -2.59 14.53
N GLY A 318 10.70 -3.45 14.97
CA GLY A 318 10.96 -4.85 15.27
C GLY A 318 11.34 -5.65 14.04
N MET A 319 10.58 -5.52 12.96
CA MET A 319 10.78 -6.25 11.70
C MET A 319 12.07 -5.84 10.98
N MET A 320 12.37 -4.54 10.89
CA MET A 320 13.55 -4.01 10.19
C MET A 320 14.90 -4.36 10.84
N LYS A 321 14.90 -4.99 12.03
CA LYS A 321 16.10 -5.61 12.62
C LYS A 321 16.54 -6.86 11.85
N TYR A 322 15.59 -7.53 11.23
CA TYR A 322 15.79 -8.83 10.58
C TYR A 322 15.66 -8.74 9.06
N ALA A 323 14.79 -7.87 8.56
CA ALA A 323 14.63 -7.62 7.14
C ALA A 323 15.77 -6.75 6.57
N ASP A 324 16.12 -7.04 5.33
CA ASP A 324 17.10 -6.29 4.55
C ASP A 324 16.49 -4.95 4.08
N TRP A 325 15.26 -4.99 3.55
CA TRP A 325 14.47 -3.81 3.18
C TRP A 325 12.97 -4.08 3.30
N VAL A 326 12.17 -3.04 3.08
CA VAL A 326 10.71 -3.09 3.03
C VAL A 326 10.19 -2.47 1.73
N ASN A 327 9.21 -3.10 1.09
CA ASN A 327 8.54 -2.60 -0.10
C ASN A 327 7.26 -1.86 0.29
N LEU A 328 7.16 -0.55 0.02
CA LEU A 328 5.95 0.22 0.26
C LEU A 328 5.03 0.15 -0.95
N MET A 329 3.82 -0.40 -0.80
CA MET A 329 2.79 -0.41 -1.84
C MET A 329 2.16 0.99 -1.97
N SER A 330 2.89 1.92 -2.59
CA SER A 330 2.50 3.32 -2.86
C SER A 330 1.59 3.48 -4.08
N TYR A 331 0.67 2.55 -4.22
CA TYR A 331 -0.41 2.48 -5.20
C TYR A 331 -1.67 1.98 -4.49
N ASP A 332 -2.80 1.96 -5.21
CA ASP A 332 -4.11 1.61 -4.63
C ASP A 332 -4.54 2.49 -3.47
N LEU A 333 -4.12 3.77 -3.50
CA LEU A 333 -4.60 4.77 -2.54
C LEU A 333 -6.10 5.02 -2.69
N HIS A 334 -6.59 4.92 -3.93
CA HIS A 334 -7.98 5.17 -4.29
C HIS A 334 -8.51 4.16 -5.29
N GLY A 335 -9.80 3.86 -5.16
CA GLY A 335 -10.48 2.91 -6.02
C GLY A 335 -11.99 2.90 -5.77
N VAL A 336 -12.70 2.01 -6.44
CA VAL A 336 -14.17 1.95 -6.39
C VAL A 336 -14.72 1.68 -4.98
N TRP A 337 -13.90 1.12 -4.10
CA TRP A 337 -14.19 0.84 -2.69
C TRP A 337 -14.36 2.12 -1.85
N ASP A 338 -13.84 3.27 -2.29
CA ASP A 338 -13.99 4.55 -1.58
C ASP A 338 -15.46 4.98 -1.40
N ARG A 339 -16.38 4.39 -2.19
CA ARG A 339 -17.83 4.59 -2.02
C ARG A 339 -18.34 4.20 -0.62
N ASP A 340 -17.66 3.25 0.02
CA ASP A 340 -18.04 2.68 1.31
C ASP A 340 -17.22 3.30 2.46
N ASP A 341 -16.31 4.22 2.15
CA ASP A 341 -15.48 4.98 3.09
C ASP A 341 -15.99 6.44 3.25
N PRO A 342 -15.65 7.17 4.33
CA PRO A 342 -15.92 8.61 4.43
C PRO A 342 -15.45 9.49 3.26
N ILE A 343 -14.46 9.05 2.46
CA ILE A 343 -14.06 9.72 1.20
C ILE A 343 -15.25 9.84 0.25
N GLY A 344 -16.02 8.75 0.11
CA GLY A 344 -17.22 8.65 -0.72
C GLY A 344 -16.93 8.40 -2.21
N SER A 345 -17.98 8.36 -3.03
CA SER A 345 -17.90 8.02 -4.46
C SER A 345 -17.34 9.15 -5.33
N ILE A 346 -16.08 9.53 -5.12
CA ILE A 346 -15.37 10.54 -5.91
C ILE A 346 -14.14 9.96 -6.60
N VAL A 347 -13.82 10.44 -7.81
CA VAL A 347 -12.63 10.03 -8.53
C VAL A 347 -11.41 10.68 -7.91
N LEU A 348 -10.42 9.86 -7.58
CA LEU A 348 -9.12 10.24 -7.06
C LEU A 348 -8.08 9.29 -7.65
N ALA A 349 -6.84 9.78 -7.80
CA ALA A 349 -5.78 9.03 -8.45
C ALA A 349 -5.11 8.05 -7.47
N HIS A 350 -4.94 6.80 -7.85
CA HIS A 350 -4.44 5.77 -6.94
C HIS A 350 -2.92 5.84 -6.62
N THR A 351 -2.17 6.73 -7.28
CA THR A 351 -0.72 6.90 -7.08
C THR A 351 -0.34 8.37 -6.83
N ASN A 352 -1.21 9.12 -6.15
CA ASN A 352 -0.99 10.53 -5.79
C ASN A 352 0.24 10.70 -4.90
N LEU A 353 1.28 11.40 -5.38
CA LEU A 353 2.54 11.62 -4.66
C LEU A 353 2.38 12.43 -3.37
N THR A 354 1.39 13.33 -3.24
CA THR A 354 1.17 14.03 -1.97
C THR A 354 0.76 13.05 -0.88
N GLU A 355 -0.11 12.10 -1.22
CA GLU A 355 -0.60 11.07 -0.30
C GLU A 355 0.44 9.96 -0.07
N ILE A 356 1.25 9.62 -1.08
CA ILE A 356 2.41 8.72 -0.92
C ILE A 356 3.39 9.28 0.13
N LYS A 357 3.63 10.60 0.12
CA LYS A 357 4.49 11.27 1.13
C LYS A 357 3.89 11.14 2.52
N GLU A 358 2.58 11.36 2.67
CA GLU A 358 1.86 11.18 3.93
C GLU A 358 1.91 9.72 4.41
N ALA A 359 1.74 8.76 3.50
CA ALA A 359 1.81 7.32 3.78
C ALA A 359 3.21 6.84 4.20
N ALA A 360 4.27 7.54 3.76
CA ALA A 360 5.64 7.26 4.16
C ALA A 360 5.99 7.82 5.55
N GLU A 361 5.27 8.84 6.03
CA GLU A 361 5.58 9.51 7.31
C GLU A 361 5.62 8.57 8.53
N PRO A 362 4.71 7.58 8.68
CA PRO A 362 4.83 6.58 9.73
C PRO A 362 6.16 5.83 9.74
N LEU A 363 6.84 5.67 8.60
CA LEU A 363 8.16 5.02 8.55
C LEU A 363 9.20 5.86 9.32
N TRP A 364 9.21 7.17 9.10
CA TRP A 364 10.12 8.13 9.75
C TRP A 364 9.85 8.24 11.24
N ARG A 365 8.56 8.28 11.61
CA ARG A 365 8.10 8.23 13.02
C ARG A 365 8.56 6.99 13.77
N ASN A 366 8.90 5.91 13.07
CA ASN A 366 9.41 4.66 13.65
C ASN A 366 10.92 4.47 13.43
N ASN A 367 11.62 5.50 12.96
CA ASN A 367 13.05 5.50 12.67
C ASN A 367 13.45 4.39 11.67
N VAL A 368 12.57 4.08 10.71
CA VAL A 368 12.97 3.27 9.56
C VAL A 368 13.91 4.11 8.71
N LEU A 369 15.09 3.58 8.44
CA LEU A 369 16.10 4.29 7.66
C LEU A 369 15.64 4.39 6.18
N PRO A 370 15.69 5.57 5.55
CA PRO A 370 15.25 5.76 4.16
C PRO A 370 15.86 4.76 3.18
N GLU A 371 17.16 4.46 3.30
CA GLU A 371 17.86 3.52 2.42
C GLU A 371 17.38 2.07 2.49
N LYS A 372 16.53 1.74 3.47
CA LYS A 372 15.87 0.43 3.59
C LYS A 372 14.43 0.40 3.06
N VAL A 373 13.91 1.53 2.56
CA VAL A 373 12.55 1.62 2.02
C VAL A 373 12.62 1.61 0.49
N VAL A 374 11.82 0.76 -0.14
CA VAL A 374 11.69 0.67 -1.59
C VAL A 374 10.30 1.18 -1.99
N LEU A 375 10.26 2.13 -2.91
CA LEU A 375 9.02 2.80 -3.34
C LEU A 375 8.28 1.98 -4.41
N GLY A 376 7.03 1.60 -4.17
CA GLY A 376 6.20 0.89 -5.13
C GLY A 376 5.62 1.79 -6.23
N LEU A 377 5.69 1.33 -7.46
CA LEU A 377 5.17 2.00 -8.66
C LEU A 377 4.24 1.05 -9.39
N GLY A 378 3.00 1.48 -9.64
CA GLY A 378 2.00 0.69 -10.36
C GLY A 378 2.15 0.83 -11.87
N PHE A 379 2.32 -0.28 -12.58
CA PHE A 379 2.23 -0.37 -14.05
C PHE A 379 0.79 -0.69 -14.46
N TYR A 380 -0.15 0.02 -13.87
CA TYR A 380 -1.58 -0.09 -14.11
C TYR A 380 -2.26 1.19 -13.63
N GLY A 381 -3.55 1.31 -13.92
CA GLY A 381 -4.39 2.39 -13.42
C GLY A 381 -5.63 1.87 -12.71
N ARG A 382 -6.06 2.60 -11.69
CA ARG A 382 -7.43 2.49 -11.17
C ARG A 382 -8.35 3.39 -11.98
N SER A 383 -9.52 2.85 -12.32
CA SER A 383 -10.44 3.46 -13.28
C SER A 383 -11.87 3.53 -12.75
N PHE A 384 -12.59 4.54 -13.20
CA PHE A 384 -13.93 4.87 -12.73
C PHE A 384 -14.85 5.20 -13.91
N GLN A 385 -16.13 4.87 -13.78
CA GLN A 385 -17.16 5.45 -14.63
C GLN A 385 -17.63 6.77 -14.01
N LEU A 386 -17.46 7.87 -14.71
CA LEU A 386 -17.90 9.20 -14.30
C LEU A 386 -19.43 9.25 -14.22
N LYS A 387 -19.95 9.84 -13.14
CA LYS A 387 -21.40 10.03 -12.98
C LYS A 387 -21.93 11.19 -13.82
N ASP A 388 -21.13 12.24 -13.96
CA ASP A 388 -21.39 13.36 -14.86
C ASP A 388 -20.21 13.47 -15.83
N LYS A 389 -20.49 13.25 -17.12
CA LYS A 389 -19.48 13.27 -18.19
C LYS A 389 -18.78 14.62 -18.35
N LYS A 390 -19.36 15.68 -17.77
CA LYS A 390 -18.78 17.04 -17.77
C LYS A 390 -17.82 17.29 -16.62
N CYS A 391 -17.68 16.37 -15.66
CA CYS A 391 -16.85 16.51 -14.48
C CYS A 391 -15.83 15.36 -14.46
N SER A 392 -14.57 15.66 -14.78
CA SER A 392 -13.49 14.67 -14.84
C SER A 392 -12.31 14.96 -13.89
N ASP A 393 -12.40 16.04 -13.11
CA ASP A 393 -11.34 16.43 -12.18
C ASP A 393 -11.42 15.63 -10.87
N ALA A 394 -10.32 15.59 -10.12
CA ALA A 394 -10.29 14.99 -8.79
C ALA A 394 -11.44 15.55 -7.92
N GLY A 395 -12.17 14.66 -7.25
CA GLY A 395 -13.36 15.03 -6.47
C GLY A 395 -14.69 14.96 -7.23
N CYS A 396 -14.69 14.78 -8.56
CA CYS A 396 -15.91 14.51 -9.33
C CYS A 396 -16.52 13.15 -8.96
N ALA A 397 -17.84 13.00 -9.03
CA ALA A 397 -18.51 11.78 -8.60
C ALA A 397 -18.37 10.63 -9.62
N PHE A 398 -18.16 9.40 -9.15
CA PHE A 398 -18.25 8.20 -9.98
C PHE A 398 -19.55 7.41 -9.74
N ALA A 399 -19.95 6.63 -10.75
CA ALA A 399 -21.08 5.69 -10.69
C ALA A 399 -20.62 4.25 -10.35
N GLY A 400 -19.42 3.88 -10.79
CA GLY A 400 -18.86 2.53 -10.68
C GLY A 400 -17.39 2.52 -11.06
N GLY A 401 -16.83 1.32 -11.16
CA GLY A 401 -15.58 1.12 -11.89
C GLY A 401 -15.81 1.38 -13.37
N ALA A 402 -14.75 1.78 -14.07
CA ALA A 402 -14.80 1.80 -15.52
C ALA A 402 -15.04 0.38 -16.07
N ASN A 403 -15.43 0.29 -17.33
CA ASN A 403 -15.54 -0.96 -18.05
C ASN A 403 -14.24 -1.77 -17.92
N LYS A 404 -14.40 -3.09 -17.89
CA LYS A 404 -13.28 -4.02 -17.82
C LYS A 404 -12.34 -3.83 -19.01
N GLY A 405 -11.03 -3.94 -18.75
CA GLY A 405 -10.03 -4.05 -19.81
C GLY A 405 -10.19 -5.32 -20.64
N SER A 406 -9.65 -5.31 -21.86
CA SER A 406 -9.76 -6.42 -22.81
C SER A 406 -9.00 -7.68 -22.38
N CYS A 407 -7.94 -7.54 -21.59
CA CYS A 407 -7.14 -8.65 -21.07
C CYS A 407 -7.28 -8.80 -19.56
N THR A 408 -7.29 -7.70 -18.80
CA THR A 408 -7.38 -7.77 -17.32
C THR A 408 -8.74 -8.26 -16.84
N ASP A 409 -9.80 -8.10 -17.67
CA ASP A 409 -11.19 -8.50 -17.38
C ASP A 409 -11.71 -8.04 -15.99
N ASN A 410 -11.17 -6.93 -15.47
CA ASN A 410 -11.47 -6.41 -14.15
C ASN A 410 -12.03 -4.99 -14.21
N ALA A 411 -13.24 -4.79 -13.70
CA ALA A 411 -13.90 -3.49 -13.76
C ALA A 411 -13.23 -2.54 -12.76
N GLY A 412 -12.89 -1.33 -13.21
CA GLY A 412 -12.20 -0.33 -12.39
C GLY A 412 -10.69 -0.51 -12.27
N THR A 413 -10.08 -1.37 -13.08
CA THR A 413 -8.62 -1.50 -13.22
C THR A 413 -8.27 -1.67 -14.69
N LEU A 414 -7.15 -1.09 -15.13
CA LEU A 414 -6.59 -1.30 -16.46
C LEU A 414 -5.08 -1.49 -16.34
N ALA A 415 -4.53 -2.53 -16.97
CA ALA A 415 -3.08 -2.70 -17.07
C ALA A 415 -2.48 -1.58 -17.93
N TYR A 416 -1.18 -1.29 -17.77
CA TYR A 416 -0.56 -0.20 -18.51
C TYR A 416 -0.65 -0.39 -20.03
N PHE A 417 -0.49 -1.62 -20.55
CA PHE A 417 -0.67 -1.90 -21.97
C PHE A 417 -2.10 -1.56 -22.47
N GLU A 418 -3.14 -1.82 -21.69
CA GLU A 418 -4.53 -1.49 -22.05
C GLU A 418 -4.73 0.03 -22.11
N ILE A 419 -4.08 0.76 -21.20
CA ILE A 419 -4.10 2.22 -21.19
C ILE A 419 -3.36 2.77 -22.43
N GLN A 420 -2.23 2.17 -22.81
CA GLN A 420 -1.51 2.57 -24.03
C GLN A 420 -2.33 2.29 -25.29
N ASP A 421 -3.05 1.17 -25.36
CA ASP A 421 -3.96 0.86 -26.47
C ASP A 421 -5.08 1.91 -26.58
N ILE A 422 -5.71 2.27 -25.46
CA ILE A 422 -6.72 3.35 -25.42
C ILE A 422 -6.12 4.68 -25.91
N ILE A 423 -4.91 5.03 -25.44
CA ILE A 423 -4.23 6.27 -25.85
C ILE A 423 -3.95 6.29 -27.35
N LYS A 424 -3.47 5.17 -27.89
CA LYS A 424 -3.13 5.01 -29.31
C LYS A 424 -4.37 5.11 -30.20
N ASP A 425 -5.45 4.43 -29.81
CA ASP A 425 -6.64 4.30 -30.63
C ASP A 425 -7.55 5.54 -30.54
N GLN A 426 -7.78 6.04 -29.33
CA GLN A 426 -8.73 7.13 -29.10
C GLN A 426 -8.08 8.51 -29.05
N LYS A 427 -6.76 8.58 -28.80
CA LYS A 427 -6.00 9.83 -28.64
C LYS A 427 -6.66 10.80 -27.65
N PRO A 428 -7.04 10.35 -26.44
CA PRO A 428 -7.63 11.20 -25.44
C PRO A 428 -6.63 12.27 -24.99
N LYS A 429 -7.14 13.38 -24.48
CA LYS A 429 -6.28 14.39 -23.86
C LYS A 429 -5.75 13.84 -22.54
N ILE A 430 -4.44 13.64 -22.45
CA ILE A 430 -3.76 13.31 -21.20
C ILE A 430 -3.69 14.57 -20.34
N ILE A 431 -4.31 14.53 -19.16
CA ILE A 431 -4.20 15.58 -18.15
C ILE A 431 -3.12 15.16 -17.16
N HIS A 432 -2.13 16.02 -16.98
CA HIS A 432 -1.07 15.83 -16.00
C HIS A 432 -1.34 16.71 -14.78
N ASP A 433 -1.61 16.06 -13.64
CA ASP A 433 -1.62 16.73 -12.34
C ASP A 433 -0.18 16.77 -11.81
N LYS A 434 0.38 17.97 -11.80
CA LYS A 434 1.77 18.21 -11.38
C LYS A 434 1.99 18.07 -9.88
N GLU A 435 0.97 18.39 -9.08
CA GLU A 435 1.07 18.34 -7.63
C GLU A 435 0.97 16.89 -7.16
N ALA A 436 -0.03 16.17 -7.68
CA ALA A 436 -0.22 14.75 -7.40
C ALA A 436 0.78 13.84 -8.14
N ALA A 437 1.56 14.39 -9.07
CA ALA A 437 2.50 13.66 -9.92
C ALA A 437 1.85 12.41 -10.56
N VAL A 438 0.72 12.63 -11.24
CA VAL A 438 -0.06 11.57 -11.88
C VAL A 438 -0.67 12.07 -13.19
N ASN A 439 -0.99 11.16 -14.10
CA ASN A 439 -1.78 11.47 -15.28
C ASN A 439 -3.17 10.87 -15.15
N TYR A 440 -4.16 11.48 -15.79
CA TYR A 440 -5.43 10.82 -16.07
C TYR A 440 -5.93 11.14 -17.47
N ILE A 441 -6.77 10.25 -17.99
CA ILE A 441 -7.48 10.41 -19.25
C ILE A 441 -8.97 10.14 -19.04
N VAL A 442 -9.78 10.76 -19.89
CA VAL A 442 -11.17 10.36 -20.11
C VAL A 442 -11.28 9.75 -21.49
N PHE A 443 -11.88 8.57 -21.59
CA PHE A 443 -12.09 7.80 -22.81
C PHE A 443 -13.53 7.30 -22.87
N ASP A 444 -13.99 6.89 -24.05
CA ASP A 444 -15.38 6.42 -24.26
C ASP A 444 -16.47 7.32 -23.63
N ASP A 445 -16.25 8.64 -23.65
CA ASP A 445 -17.13 9.71 -23.14
C ASP A 445 -17.31 9.79 -21.60
N ASP A 446 -17.27 8.68 -20.87
CA ASP A 446 -17.47 8.67 -19.41
C ASP A 446 -16.56 7.72 -18.61
N GLN A 447 -15.55 7.14 -19.25
CA GLN A 447 -14.58 6.28 -18.58
C GLN A 447 -13.35 7.10 -18.20
N TRP A 448 -12.88 6.95 -16.97
CA TRP A 448 -11.75 7.70 -16.43
C TRP A 448 -10.71 6.73 -15.89
N VAL A 449 -9.43 6.99 -16.12
CA VAL A 449 -8.33 6.22 -15.52
C VAL A 449 -7.17 7.13 -15.16
N SER A 450 -6.63 6.99 -13.95
CA SER A 450 -5.34 7.57 -13.56
C SER A 450 -4.23 6.57 -13.74
N PHE A 451 -3.06 7.01 -14.20
CA PHE A 451 -1.90 6.18 -14.46
C PHE A 451 -0.60 6.99 -14.43
N ASP A 452 0.52 6.27 -14.42
CA ASP A 452 1.85 6.86 -14.47
C ASP A 452 2.49 6.75 -15.86
N ASN A 453 3.39 7.66 -16.19
CA ASN A 453 4.24 7.60 -17.38
C ASN A 453 5.63 8.13 -17.05
N LYS A 454 6.49 8.28 -18.07
CA LYS A 454 7.84 8.83 -17.94
C LYS A 454 7.94 10.10 -17.07
N GLU A 455 7.01 11.05 -17.23
CA GLU A 455 7.07 12.32 -16.49
C GLU A 455 6.74 12.12 -15.01
N THR A 456 5.69 11.35 -14.70
CA THR A 456 5.27 11.14 -13.31
C THR A 456 6.17 10.15 -12.57
N PHE A 457 6.69 9.13 -13.26
CA PHE A 457 7.77 8.28 -12.74
C PHE A 457 8.99 9.11 -12.38
N LYS A 458 9.40 10.05 -13.23
CA LYS A 458 10.50 10.95 -12.93
C LYS A 458 10.23 11.79 -11.67
N GLN A 459 9.03 12.35 -11.51
CA GLN A 459 8.67 13.13 -10.32
C GLN A 459 8.72 12.29 -9.04
N LYS A 460 8.25 11.05 -9.09
CA LYS A 460 8.31 10.08 -7.97
C LYS A 460 9.73 9.65 -7.65
N VAL A 461 10.55 9.37 -8.66
CA VAL A 461 11.99 9.07 -8.51
C VAL A 461 12.75 10.25 -7.94
N ASP A 462 12.50 11.47 -8.42
CA ASP A 462 13.16 12.68 -7.91
C ASP A 462 12.84 12.89 -6.42
N TRP A 463 11.59 12.64 -6.00
CA TRP A 463 11.23 12.66 -4.58
C TRP A 463 11.93 11.55 -3.80
N ALA A 464 11.90 10.31 -4.30
CA ALA A 464 12.54 9.17 -3.66
C ALA A 464 14.05 9.40 -3.47
N ASP A 465 14.72 9.97 -4.48
CA ASP A 465 16.13 10.39 -4.42
C ASP A 465 16.36 11.53 -3.43
N SER A 466 15.44 12.49 -3.34
CA SER A 466 15.54 13.61 -2.38
C SER A 466 15.45 13.16 -0.92
N VAL A 467 14.68 12.10 -0.66
CA VAL A 467 14.56 11.47 0.67
C VAL A 467 15.73 10.51 0.90
N GLY A 468 16.31 9.94 -0.15
CA GLY A 468 17.40 8.97 -0.08
C GLY A 468 16.90 7.53 0.08
N LEU A 469 15.76 7.19 -0.55
CA LEU A 469 15.18 5.85 -0.49
C LEU A 469 16.13 4.77 -1.06
N GLY A 470 15.89 3.52 -0.67
CA GLY A 470 16.70 2.37 -1.07
C GLY A 470 16.50 1.91 -2.50
N GLY A 471 15.39 2.25 -3.14
CA GLY A 471 15.08 1.80 -4.49
C GLY A 471 13.64 2.04 -4.90
N VAL A 472 13.27 1.47 -6.04
CA VAL A 472 11.88 1.36 -6.50
C VAL A 472 11.50 -0.10 -6.74
N MET A 473 10.22 -0.38 -6.61
CA MET A 473 9.58 -1.64 -6.91
C MET A 473 8.45 -1.40 -7.90
N ILE A 474 8.21 -2.34 -8.80
CA ILE A 474 7.23 -2.25 -9.88
C ILE A 474 6.19 -3.35 -9.67
N TRP A 475 4.93 -2.95 -9.58
CA TRP A 475 3.76 -3.84 -9.62
C TRP A 475 2.95 -3.59 -10.89
N SER A 476 2.97 -4.45 -11.91
CA SER A 476 3.92 -5.55 -12.14
C SER A 476 4.59 -5.39 -13.51
N ILE A 477 5.69 -6.10 -13.73
CA ILE A 477 6.51 -5.96 -14.94
C ILE A 477 5.80 -6.48 -16.20
N ASP A 478 4.94 -7.47 -16.01
CA ASP A 478 4.10 -8.13 -17.03
C ASP A 478 2.84 -7.32 -17.41
N GLN A 479 2.60 -6.17 -16.78
CA GLN A 479 1.53 -5.24 -17.15
C GLN A 479 2.01 -4.08 -18.03
N ASP A 480 3.32 -3.99 -18.30
CA ASP A 480 3.87 -3.05 -19.29
C ASP A 480 3.43 -3.43 -20.72
N ASP A 481 3.61 -2.53 -21.69
CA ASP A 481 3.38 -2.86 -23.09
C ASP A 481 4.55 -3.66 -23.71
N ASN A 482 4.34 -4.17 -24.93
CA ASN A 482 5.37 -4.97 -25.62
C ASN A 482 6.64 -4.16 -25.97
N ASP A 483 6.58 -2.83 -25.91
CA ASP A 483 7.73 -1.94 -26.10
C ASP A 483 8.44 -1.63 -24.77
N PHE A 484 7.95 -2.18 -23.65
CA PHE A 484 8.35 -1.87 -22.28
C PHE A 484 8.41 -0.35 -22.04
N SER A 485 7.36 0.36 -22.47
CA SER A 485 7.37 1.82 -22.50
C SER A 485 7.21 2.45 -21.11
N ALA A 486 6.55 1.77 -20.15
CA ALA A 486 6.55 2.20 -18.74
C ALA A 486 7.94 2.03 -18.12
N LEU A 487 8.57 0.87 -18.28
CA LEU A 487 9.91 0.59 -17.77
C LEU A 487 10.96 1.51 -18.41
N THR A 488 10.86 1.74 -19.72
CA THR A 488 11.69 2.72 -20.44
C THR A 488 11.47 4.13 -19.90
N GLY A 489 10.22 4.49 -19.61
CA GLY A 489 9.85 5.76 -18.98
C GLY A 489 10.49 5.92 -17.59
N LEU A 490 10.44 4.87 -16.78
CA LEU A 490 11.03 4.83 -15.44
C LEU A 490 12.56 4.91 -15.47
N LEU A 491 13.21 4.06 -16.27
CA LEU A 491 14.67 3.94 -16.31
C LEU A 491 15.34 5.07 -17.11
N GLY A 492 14.60 5.72 -18.00
CA GLY A 492 15.14 6.66 -18.98
C GLY A 492 16.00 6.00 -20.07
N ARG A 493 16.02 4.67 -20.13
CA ARG A 493 16.70 3.84 -21.15
C ARG A 493 15.84 2.63 -21.46
N SER A 494 15.85 2.18 -22.71
CA SER A 494 15.11 0.98 -23.11
C SER A 494 15.85 -0.30 -22.67
N PRO A 495 15.14 -1.29 -22.11
CA PRO A 495 15.66 -2.63 -21.84
C PRO A 495 15.58 -3.57 -23.08
N GLY A 496 15.05 -3.08 -24.20
CA GLY A 496 14.59 -3.90 -25.33
C GLY A 496 13.07 -3.86 -25.46
N ASP A 497 12.56 -4.68 -26.36
CA ASP A 497 11.13 -4.96 -26.57
C ASP A 497 10.85 -6.46 -26.30
N PHE A 498 9.57 -6.84 -26.23
CA PHE A 498 9.15 -8.20 -25.92
C PHE A 498 9.76 -9.24 -26.88
N ASP A 499 9.72 -8.97 -28.18
CA ASP A 499 10.20 -9.89 -29.20
C ASP A 499 11.72 -10.10 -29.10
N SER A 500 12.49 -9.03 -28.93
CA SER A 500 13.95 -9.09 -28.80
C SER A 500 14.39 -9.78 -27.50
N ILE A 501 13.69 -9.55 -26.38
CA ILE A 501 13.99 -10.21 -25.11
C ILE A 501 13.67 -11.71 -25.18
N THR A 502 12.52 -12.07 -25.74
CA THR A 502 12.12 -13.48 -25.88
C THR A 502 12.92 -14.24 -26.95
N GLU A 503 13.45 -13.55 -27.97
CA GLU A 503 14.38 -14.15 -28.92
C GLU A 503 15.75 -14.44 -28.28
N LYS A 504 16.29 -13.48 -27.53
CA LYS A 504 17.56 -13.66 -26.78
C LYS A 504 17.50 -14.85 -25.82
N SER A 505 16.36 -15.09 -25.19
CA SER A 505 16.17 -16.16 -24.20
C SER A 505 16.04 -17.57 -24.81
N LYS A 506 15.68 -17.69 -26.10
CA LYS A 506 15.63 -18.98 -26.82
C LYS A 506 17.01 -19.58 -27.12
N VAL A 507 18.07 -18.78 -27.06
CA VAL A 507 19.44 -19.22 -27.35
C VAL A 507 20.09 -19.79 -26.08
N THR A 508 19.78 -21.04 -25.74
CA THR A 508 20.43 -21.76 -24.63
C THR A 508 21.86 -22.21 -24.98
N ASP A 509 22.67 -22.47 -23.94
CA ASP A 509 24.09 -22.87 -23.97
C ASP A 509 24.37 -24.21 -24.68
N THR A 510 24.12 -24.28 -25.98
CA THR A 510 24.67 -25.33 -26.86
C THR A 510 25.96 -24.91 -27.55
N GLY A 511 26.62 -23.85 -27.05
CA GLY A 511 27.65 -23.13 -27.79
C GLY A 511 28.92 -22.72 -27.04
N HIS A 512 29.18 -23.19 -25.82
CA HIS A 512 30.49 -23.04 -25.16
C HIS A 512 30.95 -24.30 -24.45
#